data_AF-A0A218U7X8-F1
#
_entry.id   AF-A0A218U7X8-F1
#
_cell.length_a   1.000
_cell.length_b   1.000
_cell.length_c   1.000
_cell.angle_alpha   90.00
_cell.angle_beta   90.00
_cell.angle_gamma   90.00
#
_symmetry.space_group_name_H-M   'P 1'
#
loop_
_entity.id
_entity.type
_entity.pdbx_description
1 polymer ?
#
loop_
_entity_poly.entity_id
_entity_poly.type
_entity_poly.pdbx_seq_one_letter_code
_entity_poly.pdbx_strand_id
1 'polypeptide(L)'
;MGVVECAKHELLQPFNVLYEKDGEFVAQFKFTVLLMPNGPMRITSGPFQPELYRSHLDVQDGELKALLQSSASRKTQKKKKKKASKNAENATTGETAEENEAGD
;
A
#
# COMPACT_ATOMS: atom_id res chain seq x y z
N MET A 1 30.04 -27.34 21.36
CA MET A 1 29.21 -26.11 21.46
C MET A 1 29.84 -25.07 20.54
N GLY A 2 29.29 -24.81 19.35
CA GLY A 2 29.91 -23.88 18.37
C GLY A 2 29.31 -22.47 18.36
N VAL A 3 27.98 -22.38 18.30
CA VAL A 3 27.27 -21.10 18.16
C VAL A 3 27.51 -20.13 19.34
N VAL A 4 27.69 -20.65 20.54
CA VAL A 4 27.92 -19.85 21.76
C VAL A 4 29.24 -19.07 21.67
N GLU A 5 30.30 -19.69 21.18
CA GLU A 5 31.60 -19.03 21.00
C GLU A 5 31.52 -17.99 19.88
N CYS A 6 30.94 -18.33 18.73
CA CYS A 6 30.79 -17.41 17.61
C CYS A 6 29.96 -16.17 17.97
N ALA A 7 28.88 -16.33 18.76
CA ALA A 7 28.08 -15.20 19.23
C ALA A 7 28.85 -14.35 20.26
N LYS A 8 29.58 -14.98 21.18
CA LYS A 8 30.39 -14.29 22.21
C LYS A 8 31.52 -13.44 21.60
N HIS A 9 32.09 -13.90 20.50
CA HIS A 9 33.15 -13.21 19.77
C HIS A 9 32.64 -12.38 18.58
N GLU A 10 31.32 -12.07 18.54
CA GLU A 10 30.69 -11.19 17.55
C GLU A 10 30.86 -11.65 16.08
N LEU A 11 31.16 -12.92 15.86
CA LEU A 11 31.21 -13.53 14.53
C LEU A 11 29.81 -13.77 13.95
N LEU A 12 28.81 -13.85 14.84
CA LEU A 12 27.40 -14.00 14.49
C LEU A 12 26.57 -12.97 15.25
N GLN A 13 25.73 -12.23 14.52
CA GLN A 13 24.73 -11.35 15.12
C GLN A 13 23.42 -12.13 15.33
N PRO A 14 22.96 -12.30 16.58
CA PRO A 14 21.71 -13.00 16.85
C PRO A 14 20.50 -12.11 16.52
N PHE A 15 19.44 -12.75 16.01
CA PHE A 15 18.11 -12.15 15.87
C PHE A 15 17.22 -12.74 16.94
N ASN A 16 17.20 -12.10 18.10
CA ASN A 16 16.50 -12.62 19.27
C ASN A 16 14.98 -12.69 19.01
N VAL A 17 14.35 -13.76 19.49
CA VAL A 17 12.90 -13.88 19.49
C VAL A 17 12.36 -13.02 20.63
N LEU A 18 11.51 -12.05 20.29
CA LEU A 18 10.87 -11.14 21.23
C LEU A 18 9.40 -11.53 21.41
N TYR A 19 8.87 -11.32 22.60
CA TYR A 19 7.50 -11.65 22.97
C TYR A 19 6.81 -10.43 23.56
N GLU A 20 5.52 -10.30 23.31
CA GLU A 20 4.65 -9.34 23.99
C GLU A 20 3.99 -9.98 25.21
N LYS A 21 3.24 -9.17 25.96
CA LYS A 21 2.46 -9.64 27.11
C LYS A 21 1.40 -10.66 26.70
N ASP A 22 1.04 -11.52 27.64
CA ASP A 22 0.00 -12.52 27.43
C ASP A 22 -1.33 -11.86 27.03
N GLY A 23 -1.94 -12.38 25.95
CA GLY A 23 -3.19 -11.87 25.40
C GLY A 23 -3.05 -10.74 24.38
N GLU A 24 -1.83 -10.23 24.13
CA GLU A 24 -1.57 -9.20 23.13
C GLU A 24 -1.29 -9.79 21.74
N PHE A 25 -1.51 -8.98 20.70
CA PHE A 25 -1.30 -9.37 19.31
C PHE A 25 -0.34 -8.40 18.59
N VAL A 26 0.60 -8.95 17.84
CA VAL A 26 1.57 -8.19 17.02
C VAL A 26 1.35 -8.45 15.54
N ALA A 27 1.15 -7.38 14.76
CA ALA A 27 1.08 -7.45 13.30
C ALA A 27 2.35 -6.87 12.67
N GLN A 28 2.97 -7.59 11.73
CA GLN A 28 4.16 -7.12 11.01
C GLN A 28 3.98 -7.31 9.50
N PHE A 29 4.21 -6.23 8.74
CA PHE A 29 4.33 -6.26 7.29
C PHE A 29 5.74 -5.84 6.88
N LYS A 30 6.46 -6.70 6.16
CA LYS A 30 7.81 -6.43 5.65
C LYS A 30 7.82 -6.53 4.13
N PHE A 31 8.36 -5.51 3.48
CA PHE A 31 8.53 -5.49 2.03
C PHE A 31 9.79 -4.73 1.65
N THR A 32 10.33 -5.04 0.47
CA THR A 32 11.53 -4.43 -0.08
C THR A 32 11.13 -3.46 -1.18
N VAL A 33 11.75 -2.28 -1.18
CA VAL A 33 11.55 -1.22 -2.16
C VAL A 33 12.88 -0.89 -2.83
N LEU A 34 12.85 -0.71 -4.14
CA LEU A 34 13.95 -0.14 -4.91
C LEU A 34 13.74 1.36 -5.09
N LEU A 35 14.79 2.15 -4.88
CA LEU A 35 14.78 3.58 -5.16
C LEU A 35 15.25 3.83 -6.60
N MET A 36 14.28 4.03 -7.51
CA MET A 36 14.57 4.36 -8.90
C MET A 36 14.48 5.89 -9.11
N PRO A 37 15.07 6.46 -10.19
CA PRO A 37 14.83 7.86 -10.55
C PRO A 37 13.33 8.20 -10.71
N ASN A 38 12.56 7.22 -11.18
CA ASN A 38 11.10 7.28 -11.33
C ASN A 38 10.32 7.10 -10.01
N GLY A 39 11.01 6.87 -8.89
CA GLY A 39 10.45 6.75 -7.55
C GLY A 39 10.57 5.36 -6.93
N PRO A 40 10.01 5.20 -5.72
CA PRO A 40 10.02 3.94 -5.01
C PRO A 40 9.24 2.88 -5.80
N MET A 41 9.86 1.73 -6.00
CA MET A 41 9.27 0.56 -6.65
C MET A 41 9.27 -0.61 -5.67
N ARG A 42 8.09 -0.98 -5.19
CA ARG A 42 7.93 -2.17 -4.33
C ARG A 42 8.15 -3.43 -5.16
N ILE A 43 9.03 -4.31 -4.69
CA ILE A 43 9.38 -5.57 -5.38
C ILE A 43 8.86 -6.82 -4.68
N THR A 44 8.66 -6.76 -3.37
CA THR A 44 8.06 -7.86 -2.59
C THR A 44 6.78 -7.39 -1.92
N SER A 45 5.81 -8.28 -1.78
CA SER A 45 4.61 -8.06 -0.98
C SER A 45 4.07 -9.41 -0.51
N GLY A 46 3.67 -9.50 0.75
CA GLY A 46 2.95 -10.66 1.27
C GLY A 46 1.48 -10.67 0.83
N PRO A 47 0.80 -11.83 0.88
CA PRO A 47 -0.64 -11.90 0.65
C PRO A 47 -1.36 -11.18 1.81
N PHE A 48 -2.15 -10.16 1.49
CA PHE A 48 -2.98 -9.44 2.43
C PHE A 48 -4.34 -9.18 1.78
N GLN A 49 -5.41 -9.66 2.42
CA GLN A 49 -6.80 -9.45 2.00
C GLN A 49 -7.49 -8.57 3.06
N PRO A 50 -7.57 -7.24 2.83
CA PRO A 50 -8.15 -6.32 3.79
C PRO A 50 -9.60 -6.66 4.18
N GLU A 51 -10.35 -7.29 3.28
CA GLU A 51 -11.78 -7.59 3.43
C GLU A 51 -12.07 -8.61 4.54
N LEU A 52 -11.07 -9.41 4.93
CA LEU A 52 -11.19 -10.38 6.01
C LEU A 52 -11.13 -9.73 7.40
N TYR A 53 -10.67 -8.49 7.49
CA TYR A 53 -10.44 -7.80 8.77
C TYR A 53 -11.49 -6.72 8.99
N ARG A 54 -12.21 -6.82 10.11
CA ARG A 54 -13.16 -5.80 10.56
C ARG A 54 -12.64 -5.17 11.85
N SER A 55 -12.36 -3.87 11.79
CA SER A 55 -11.97 -3.06 12.93
C SER A 55 -13.11 -2.08 13.24
N HIS A 56 -13.39 -1.88 14.52
CA HIS A 56 -14.29 -0.80 14.97
C HIS A 56 -13.61 0.58 14.96
N LEU A 57 -12.28 0.60 14.79
CA LEU A 57 -11.46 1.79 14.74
C LEU A 57 -11.01 2.06 13.31
N ASP A 58 -11.08 3.32 12.89
CA ASP A 58 -10.58 3.82 11.61
C ASP A 58 -9.80 5.13 11.83
N VAL A 59 -8.98 5.51 10.85
CA VAL A 59 -8.21 6.76 10.86
C VAL A 59 -9.17 7.94 10.72
N GLN A 60 -9.21 8.81 11.74
CA GLN A 60 -10.11 9.96 11.80
C GLN A 60 -9.47 11.26 11.27
N ASP A 61 -8.15 11.34 11.30
CA ASP A 61 -7.43 12.53 10.83
C ASP A 61 -7.60 12.72 9.32
N GLY A 62 -8.06 13.90 8.91
CA GLY A 62 -8.43 14.20 7.53
C GLY A 62 -7.24 14.17 6.58
N GLU A 63 -6.10 14.75 7.00
CA GLU A 63 -4.88 14.80 6.18
C GLU A 63 -4.29 13.41 5.99
N LEU A 64 -4.24 12.62 7.07
CA LEU A 64 -3.71 11.26 7.04
C LEU A 64 -4.61 10.33 6.20
N LYS A 65 -5.93 10.49 6.28
CA LYS A 65 -6.88 9.72 5.46
C LYS A 65 -6.70 10.03 3.97
N ALA A 66 -6.54 11.30 3.61
CA ALA A 66 -6.25 11.70 2.24
C ALA A 66 -4.91 11.13 1.75
N LEU A 67 -3.88 11.11 2.60
CA LEU A 67 -2.58 10.54 2.28
C LEU A 67 -2.65 9.02 2.04
N LEU A 68 -3.37 8.27 2.89
CA LEU A 68 -3.53 6.82 2.75
C LEU A 68 -4.32 6.43 1.49
N GLN A 69 -5.29 7.26 1.08
CA GLN A 69 -6.03 7.08 -0.18
C GLN A 69 -5.19 7.44 -1.43
N SER A 70 -4.11 8.20 -1.24
CA SER A 70 -3.19 8.54 -2.31
C SER A 70 -2.36 7.32 -2.75
N SER A 71 -2.03 7.26 -4.03
CA SER A 71 -1.23 6.14 -4.56
C SER A 71 0.25 6.34 -4.27
N ALA A 72 0.90 5.35 -3.67
CA ALA A 72 2.36 5.35 -3.47
C ALA A 72 3.19 5.27 -4.77
N SER A 73 2.61 4.78 -5.88
CA SER A 73 3.30 4.70 -7.18
C SER A 73 3.05 5.93 -8.06
N ARG A 74 4.14 6.58 -8.52
CA ARG A 74 4.08 7.71 -9.48
C ARG A 74 3.43 7.31 -10.82
N LYS A 75 3.58 6.05 -11.27
CA LYS A 75 2.96 5.57 -12.52
C LYS A 75 1.43 5.52 -12.39
N THR A 76 0.94 5.07 -11.25
CA THR A 76 -0.50 5.04 -10.95
C THR A 76 -1.06 6.45 -10.72
N GLN A 77 -0.29 7.35 -10.10
CA GLN A 77 -0.65 8.78 -10.02
C GLN A 77 -0.74 9.44 -11.40
N LYS A 78 0.23 9.20 -12.31
CA LYS A 78 0.16 9.70 -13.70
C LYS A 78 -1.03 9.13 -14.47
N LYS A 79 -1.35 7.84 -14.32
CA LYS A 79 -2.56 7.24 -14.92
C LYS A 79 -3.84 7.85 -14.34
N LYS A 80 -3.93 8.07 -13.02
CA LYS A 80 -5.07 8.76 -12.39
C LYS A 80 -5.20 10.21 -12.90
N LYS A 81 -4.10 10.96 -13.03
CA LYS A 81 -4.12 12.34 -13.57
C LYS A 81 -4.56 12.38 -15.05
N LYS A 82 -4.13 11.43 -15.88
CA LYS A 82 -4.57 11.31 -17.28
C LYS A 82 -6.03 10.86 -17.42
N LYS A 83 -6.54 10.06 -16.47
CA LYS A 83 -7.97 9.68 -16.43
C LYS A 83 -8.84 10.84 -15.95
N ALA A 84 -8.37 11.62 -14.96
CA ALA A 84 -9.05 12.82 -14.49
C ALA A 84 -9.10 13.93 -15.56
N SER A 85 -8.03 14.12 -16.35
CA SER A 85 -8.05 15.07 -17.47
C SER A 85 -9.02 14.65 -18.58
N LYS A 86 -9.09 13.35 -18.92
CA LYS A 86 -10.07 12.84 -19.89
C LYS A 86 -11.52 12.93 -19.41
N ASN A 87 -11.77 12.72 -18.10
CA ASN A 87 -13.11 12.88 -17.53
C ASN A 87 -13.54 14.35 -17.46
N ALA A 88 -12.59 15.28 -17.26
CA ALA A 88 -12.86 16.71 -17.31
C ALA A 88 -13.14 17.19 -18.74
N GLU A 89 -12.43 16.66 -19.74
CA GLU A 89 -12.72 16.92 -21.16
C GLU A 89 -14.14 16.45 -21.54
N ASN A 90 -14.59 15.29 -21.03
CA ASN A 90 -15.92 14.75 -21.27
C ASN A 90 -17.06 15.47 -20.52
N ALA A 91 -16.75 16.36 -19.56
CA ALA A 91 -17.74 17.15 -18.83
C ALA A 91 -17.99 18.54 -19.46
N THR A 92 -17.17 18.96 -20.44
CA THR A 92 -17.28 20.27 -21.12
C THR A 92 -18.02 20.24 -22.45
N THR A 93 -18.38 19.06 -22.98
CA THR A 93 -19.30 18.92 -24.11
C THR A 93 -20.60 18.33 -23.59
N GLY A 94 -21.57 19.22 -23.33
CA GLY A 94 -22.88 18.85 -22.82
C GLY A 94 -23.65 17.94 -23.78
N GLU A 95 -24.26 16.92 -23.20
CA GLU A 95 -25.32 16.12 -23.83
C GLU A 95 -26.67 16.67 -23.36
N THR A 96 -27.28 17.52 -24.19
CA THR A 96 -28.73 17.52 -24.38
C THR A 96 -29.00 16.81 -25.70
N ALA A 97 -29.50 15.58 -25.65
CA ALA A 97 -30.53 15.03 -26.53
C ALA A 97 -30.78 13.56 -26.18
N GLU A 98 -32.06 13.21 -26.04
CA GLU A 98 -32.61 11.88 -25.83
C GLU A 98 -32.41 10.93 -27.03
N GLU A 99 -32.59 9.63 -26.73
CA GLU A 99 -33.12 8.54 -27.58
C GLU A 99 -32.43 8.19 -28.93
N ASN A 100 -31.81 7.01 -29.01
CA ASN A 100 -32.45 5.80 -29.55
C ASN A 100 -31.51 4.58 -29.66
N GLU A 101 -32.11 3.41 -29.40
CA GLU A 101 -31.89 2.03 -29.90
C GLU A 101 -30.52 1.45 -30.31
N ALA A 102 -30.36 0.20 -29.86
CA ALA A 102 -29.82 -0.99 -30.55
C ALA A 102 -28.29 -1.25 -30.62
N GLY A 103 -27.90 -2.39 -30.04
CA GLY A 103 -27.30 -3.48 -30.83
C GLY A 103 -25.79 -3.72 -30.71
N ASP A 104 -25.46 -4.91 -30.20
CA ASP A 104 -24.20 -5.68 -30.20
C ASP A 104 -23.09 -5.31 -29.19
#